data_AF-A0A349YPT4-F1
#
_entry.id   AF-A0A349YPT4-F1
#
_cell.length_a   1.000
_cell.length_b   1.000
_cell.length_c   1.000
_cell.angle_alpha   90.00
_cell.angle_beta   90.00
_cell.angle_gamma   90.00
#
_symmetry.space_group_name_H-M   'P 1'
#
loop_
_entity.id
_entity.type
_entity.pdbx_description
1 polymer ?
#
loop_
_entity_poly.entity_id
_entity_poly.type
_entity_poly.pdbx_seq_one_letter_code
_entity_poly.pdbx_strand_id
1 'polypeptide(L)'
;MKWIEILRNGNYALLQNESDTQYVVASGYDPTQPEGQQWNHGTYFTYQNSLQKTNSLANALELFRSRTEDNYISRCRLEELATQFKDELYETDFDAEDLEEIFNEECDMTEYEKDFFGIGM
;
A
#
# COMPACT_ATOMS: atom_id res chain seq x y z
N MET A 1 27.26 -2.30 2.72
CA MET A 1 26.14 -2.41 3.68
C MET A 1 25.45 -3.75 3.51
N LYS A 2 25.32 -4.53 4.60
CA LYS A 2 24.58 -5.79 4.61
C LYS A 2 23.07 -5.55 4.67
N TRP A 3 22.33 -6.51 4.11
CA TRP A 3 20.88 -6.47 3.97
C TRP A 3 20.25 -7.74 4.56
N ILE A 4 19.15 -7.54 5.27
CA ILE A 4 18.34 -8.57 5.92
C ILE A 4 17.11 -8.79 5.03
N GLU A 5 16.89 -10.03 4.60
CA GLU A 5 15.71 -10.42 3.83
C GLU A 5 14.47 -10.42 4.73
N ILE A 6 13.45 -9.63 4.35
CA ILE A 6 12.15 -9.60 5.04
C ILE A 6 11.17 -10.51 4.28
N LEU A 7 11.07 -10.31 2.95
CA LEU A 7 10.22 -11.07 2.05
C LEU A 7 10.94 -11.36 0.75
N ARG A 8 10.60 -12.49 0.13
CA ARG A 8 11.09 -12.86 -1.21
C ARG A 8 9.99 -13.56 -2.01
N ASN A 9 9.86 -13.17 -3.28
CA ASN A 9 9.02 -13.86 -4.24
C ASN A 9 9.77 -13.90 -5.59
N GLY A 10 10.17 -15.09 -6.01
CA GLY A 10 10.98 -15.28 -7.22
C GLY A 10 12.28 -14.48 -7.16
N ASN A 11 12.45 -13.60 -8.14
CA ASN A 11 13.61 -12.71 -8.28
C ASN A 11 13.42 -11.33 -7.63
N TYR A 12 12.32 -11.10 -6.91
CA TYR A 12 12.10 -9.89 -6.13
C TYR A 12 12.30 -10.15 -4.63
N ALA A 13 12.87 -9.17 -3.93
CA ALA A 13 12.99 -9.21 -2.47
C ALA A 13 12.72 -7.85 -1.84
N LEU A 14 12.08 -7.86 -0.67
CA LEU A 14 12.03 -6.72 0.24
C LEU A 14 13.08 -6.92 1.32
N LEU A 15 14.04 -6.01 1.39
CA LEU A 15 15.16 -6.08 2.31
C LEU A 15 15.20 -4.86 3.24
N GLN A 16 15.78 -5.02 4.41
CA GLN A 16 16.11 -3.96 5.35
C GLN A 16 17.63 -3.92 5.56
N ASN A 17 18.22 -2.74 5.67
CA ASN A 17 19.64 -2.66 6.01
C ASN A 17 19.91 -2.95 7.50
N GLU A 18 21.09 -3.46 7.83
CA GLU A 18 21.44 -3.76 9.23
C GLU A 18 21.44 -2.53 10.16
N SER A 19 21.66 -1.34 9.61
CA SER A 19 21.59 -0.09 10.39
C SER A 19 20.16 0.37 10.70
N ASP A 20 19.15 -0.33 10.18
CA ASP A 20 17.74 -0.02 10.38
C ASP A 20 17.41 1.45 10.05
N THR A 21 17.74 1.87 8.83
CA THR A 21 17.47 3.22 8.32
C THR A 21 16.82 3.24 6.94
N GLN A 22 16.74 2.09 6.26
CA GLN A 22 16.11 2.01 4.94
C GLN A 22 15.64 0.60 4.59
N TYR A 23 14.59 0.55 3.79
CA TYR A 23 14.16 -0.63 3.05
C TYR A 23 14.57 -0.52 1.57
N VAL A 24 14.68 -1.66 0.90
CA VAL A 24 14.81 -1.72 -0.56
C VAL A 24 13.92 -2.82 -1.12
N VAL A 25 13.19 -2.50 -2.19
CA VAL A 25 12.57 -3.51 -3.06
C VAL A 25 13.55 -3.78 -4.20
N ALA A 26 14.19 -4.94 -4.14
CA ALA A 26 15.21 -5.40 -5.07
C ALA A 26 14.60 -6.27 -6.17
N SER A 27 15.06 -6.08 -7.41
CA SER A 27 14.66 -6.82 -8.61
C SER A 27 15.87 -7.54 -9.21
N GLY A 28 15.71 -8.81 -9.55
CA GLY A 28 16.84 -9.66 -9.94
C GLY A 28 17.71 -10.03 -8.73
N TYR A 29 17.09 -10.22 -7.55
CA TYR A 29 17.79 -10.48 -6.31
C TYR A 29 18.45 -11.86 -6.30
N ASP A 30 19.76 -11.88 -6.06
CA ASP A 30 20.59 -13.06 -5.88
C ASP A 30 21.49 -12.86 -4.64
N PRO A 31 21.15 -13.49 -3.49
CA PRO A 31 21.90 -13.35 -2.25
C PRO A 31 23.28 -14.02 -2.29
N THR A 32 23.58 -14.82 -3.32
CA THR A 32 24.88 -15.50 -3.46
C THR A 32 25.96 -14.59 -4.05
N GLN A 33 25.56 -13.47 -4.66
CA GLN A 33 26.49 -12.50 -5.25
C GLN A 33 27.22 -11.68 -4.18
N PRO A 34 28.39 -11.11 -4.53
CA PRO A 34 29.10 -10.20 -3.65
C PRO A 34 28.22 -9.02 -3.19
N GLU A 35 28.50 -8.54 -1.98
CA GLU A 35 27.83 -7.36 -1.42
C GLU A 35 27.92 -6.17 -2.38
N GLY A 36 26.78 -5.52 -2.62
CA GLY A 36 26.65 -4.43 -3.61
C GLY A 36 26.38 -4.89 -5.05
N GLN A 37 26.32 -6.20 -5.31
CA GLN A 37 25.96 -6.79 -6.61
C GLN A 37 24.78 -7.78 -6.50
N GLN A 38 24.06 -7.75 -5.37
CA GLN A 38 23.02 -8.74 -5.04
C GLN A 38 21.72 -8.53 -5.82
N TRP A 39 21.56 -7.47 -6.61
CA TRP A 39 20.38 -7.24 -7.45
C TRP A 39 20.70 -6.33 -8.64
N ASN A 40 19.85 -6.35 -9.66
CA ASN A 40 20.00 -5.52 -10.86
C ASN A 40 19.43 -4.11 -10.66
N HIS A 41 18.27 -4.02 -10.01
CA HIS A 41 17.60 -2.75 -9.71
C HIS A 41 17.06 -2.75 -8.29
N GLY A 42 17.07 -1.59 -7.62
CA GLY A 42 16.54 -1.43 -6.27
C GLY A 42 15.83 -0.09 -6.12
N THR A 43 14.63 -0.11 -5.54
CA THR A 43 13.91 1.10 -5.10
C THR A 43 14.03 1.22 -3.59
N TYR A 44 14.57 2.34 -3.12
CA TYR A 44 14.94 2.55 -1.71
C TYR A 44 13.95 3.45 -0.99
N PHE A 45 13.67 3.12 0.26
CA PHE A 45 12.76 3.84 1.15
C PHE A 45 13.48 4.14 2.46
N THR A 46 13.89 5.40 2.65
CA THR A 46 14.71 5.82 3.80
C THR A 46 13.85 6.42 4.91
N TYR A 47 14.29 6.26 6.15
CA TYR A 47 13.59 6.76 7.34
C TYR A 47 14.56 7.16 8.45
N GLN A 48 14.13 8.10 9.29
CA GLN A 48 14.93 8.64 10.41
C GLN A 48 14.22 8.53 11.76
N ASN A 49 12.94 8.15 11.77
CA ASN A 49 12.15 7.97 12.99
C ASN A 49 11.09 6.88 12.79
N SER A 50 10.44 6.46 13.87
CA SER A 50 9.47 5.37 13.84
C SER A 50 8.27 5.62 12.92
N LEU A 51 7.77 6.84 12.83
CA LEU A 51 6.66 7.18 11.94
C LEU A 51 7.07 7.03 10.47
N GLN A 52 8.21 7.60 10.10
CA GLN A 52 8.77 7.45 8.75
C GLN A 52 9.11 6.00 8.43
N LYS A 53 9.55 5.21 9.42
CA LYS A 53 9.83 3.78 9.26
C LYS A 53 8.56 3.02 8.91
N THR A 54 7.46 3.27 9.61
CA THR A 54 6.15 2.67 9.31
C THR A 54 5.68 3.04 7.91
N ASN A 55 5.73 4.32 7.55
CA ASN A 55 5.32 4.79 6.21
C ASN A 55 6.21 4.20 5.10
N SER A 56 7.52 4.12 5.35
CA SER A 56 8.48 3.54 4.40
C SER A 56 8.23 2.05 4.20
N LEU A 57 7.90 1.31 5.26
CA LEU A 57 7.56 -0.11 5.16
C LEU A 57 6.26 -0.30 4.38
N ALA A 58 5.23 0.50 4.65
CA ALA A 58 3.96 0.45 3.91
C ALA A 58 4.19 0.69 2.41
N ASN A 59 4.96 1.73 2.05
CA ASN A 59 5.29 2.04 0.65
C ASN A 59 6.14 0.96 -0.02
N ALA A 60 7.09 0.38 0.71
CA ALA A 60 7.92 -0.71 0.20
C ALA A 60 7.09 -1.98 -0.03
N LEU A 61 6.14 -2.29 0.86
CA LEU A 61 5.20 -3.39 0.70
C LEU A 61 4.27 -3.17 -0.49
N GLU A 62 3.69 -1.97 -0.64
CA GLU A 62 2.89 -1.59 -1.81
C GLU A 62 3.64 -1.87 -3.11
N LEU A 63 4.88 -1.37 -3.22
CA LEU A 63 5.71 -1.62 -4.39
C LEU A 63 6.00 -3.11 -4.57
N PHE A 64 6.41 -3.82 -3.51
CA PHE A 64 6.73 -5.24 -3.60
C PHE A 64 5.55 -6.08 -4.11
N ARG A 65 4.35 -5.86 -3.57
CA ARG A 65 3.13 -6.54 -4.02
C ARG A 65 2.80 -6.20 -5.46
N SER A 66 2.89 -4.93 -5.87
CA SER A 66 2.66 -4.52 -7.27
C SER A 66 3.62 -5.15 -8.29
N ARG A 67 4.77 -5.66 -7.85
CA ARG A 67 5.76 -6.34 -8.71
C ARG A 67 5.62 -7.86 -8.72
N THR A 68 4.94 -8.42 -7.73
CA THR A 68 4.98 -9.87 -7.45
C THR A 68 3.62 -10.55 -7.49
N GLU A 69 2.54 -9.77 -7.53
CA GLU A 69 1.16 -10.24 -7.58
C GLU A 69 0.48 -9.69 -8.84
N ASP A 70 -0.06 -10.56 -9.69
CA ASP A 70 -0.64 -10.16 -10.99
C ASP A 70 -1.91 -9.31 -10.87
N ASN A 71 -2.70 -9.51 -9.81
CA ASN A 71 -4.01 -8.86 -9.61
C ASN A 71 -4.01 -7.91 -8.42
N TYR A 72 -2.85 -7.39 -8.05
CA TYR A 72 -2.75 -6.49 -6.91
C TYR A 72 -3.29 -5.10 -7.24
N ILE A 73 -4.23 -4.64 -6.42
CA ILE A 73 -4.74 -3.27 -6.44
C ILE A 73 -4.10 -2.54 -5.27
N SER A 74 -3.35 -1.47 -5.56
CA SER A 74 -2.76 -0.64 -4.51
C SER A 74 -3.84 0.04 -3.69
N ARG A 75 -3.54 0.35 -2.43
CA ARG A 75 -4.46 1.09 -1.56
C ARG A 75 -4.94 2.38 -2.23
N CYS A 76 -4.05 3.16 -2.84
CA CYS A 76 -4.43 4.37 -3.56
C CYS A 76 -5.40 4.09 -4.70
N ARG A 77 -5.19 3.03 -5.49
CA ARG A 77 -6.11 2.70 -6.58
C ARG A 77 -7.46 2.20 -6.08
N LEU A 78 -7.48 1.47 -4.97
CA LEU A 78 -8.72 1.06 -4.32
C LEU A 78 -9.50 2.27 -3.79
N GLU A 79 -8.81 3.23 -3.16
CA GLU A 79 -9.41 4.49 -2.68
C GLU A 79 -10.01 5.32 -3.82
N GLU A 80 -9.31 5.43 -4.95
CA GLU A 80 -9.83 6.07 -6.16
C GLU A 80 -11.12 5.41 -6.64
N LEU A 81 -11.13 4.07 -6.75
CA LEU A 81 -12.31 3.32 -7.20
C LEU A 81 -13.48 3.44 -6.22
N ALA A 82 -13.22 3.31 -4.93
CA ALA A 82 -14.26 3.44 -3.91
C ALA A 82 -14.88 4.85 -3.90
N THR A 83 -14.05 5.89 -4.08
CA THR A 83 -14.53 7.27 -4.21
C THR A 83 -15.41 7.44 -5.44
N GLN A 84 -14.99 6.89 -6.59
CA GLN A 84 -15.79 6.93 -7.82
C GLN A 84 -17.13 6.21 -7.66
N PHE A 85 -17.16 5.04 -7.04
CA PHE A 85 -18.41 4.32 -6.79
C PHE A 85 -19.34 5.10 -5.87
N LYS A 86 -18.80 5.71 -4.81
CA LYS A 86 -19.56 6.59 -3.92
C LYS A 86 -20.11 7.81 -4.66
N ASP A 87 -19.30 8.48 -5.49
CA ASP A 87 -19.76 9.64 -6.27
C ASP A 87 -20.86 9.24 -7.26
N GLU A 88 -20.74 8.09 -7.93
CA GLU A 88 -21.79 7.56 -8.81
C GLU A 88 -23.09 7.23 -8.06
N LEU A 89 -23.03 6.74 -6.81
CA LEU A 89 -24.24 6.53 -5.99
C LEU A 89 -25.01 7.84 -5.78
N TYR A 90 -24.32 8.96 -5.56
CA TYR A 90 -24.97 10.27 -5.42
C TYR A 90 -25.57 10.81 -6.73
N GLU A 91 -25.14 10.31 -7.88
CA GLU A 91 -25.68 10.69 -9.20
C GLU A 91 -26.86 9.80 -9.63
N THR A 92 -27.15 8.72 -8.88
CA THR A 92 -28.34 7.88 -9.12
C THR A 92 -29.61 8.48 -8.50
N ASP A 93 -30.78 7.97 -8.89
CA ASP A 93 -32.09 8.41 -8.39
C ASP A 93 -32.38 7.94 -6.93
N PHE A 94 -31.36 7.66 -6.13
CA PHE A 94 -31.52 7.35 -4.71
C PHE A 94 -31.85 8.61 -3.91
N ASP A 95 -32.78 8.48 -2.99
CA ASP A 95 -33.08 9.56 -2.06
C ASP A 95 -32.14 9.54 -0.83
N ALA A 96 -32.36 10.48 0.08
CA ALA A 96 -31.52 10.58 1.27
C ALA A 96 -31.71 9.40 2.24
N GLU A 97 -32.91 8.81 2.29
CA GLU A 97 -33.18 7.64 3.14
C GLU A 97 -32.47 6.40 2.56
N ASP A 98 -32.51 6.21 1.23
CA ASP A 98 -31.78 5.14 0.53
C ASP A 98 -30.27 5.20 0.83
N LEU A 99 -29.67 6.39 0.70
CA LEU A 99 -28.24 6.59 0.97
C LEU A 99 -27.89 6.40 2.45
N GLU A 100 -28.79 6.79 3.37
CA GLU A 100 -28.61 6.58 4.80
C GLU A 100 -28.61 5.08 5.15
N GLU A 101 -29.54 4.30 4.58
CA GLU A 101 -29.59 2.84 4.73
C GLU A 101 -28.31 2.19 4.17
N ILE A 102 -27.87 2.57 2.97
CA ILE A 102 -26.65 2.03 2.36
C ILE A 102 -25.42 2.30 3.23
N PHE A 103 -25.21 3.54 3.68
CA PHE A 103 -23.99 3.89 4.42
C PHE A 103 -24.02 3.45 5.89
N ASN A 104 -25.17 3.53 6.56
CA ASN A 104 -25.27 3.25 8.00
C ASN A 104 -25.63 1.80 8.31
N GLU A 105 -26.45 1.15 7.49
CA GLU A 105 -26.99 -0.18 7.78
C GLU A 105 -26.31 -1.27 6.95
N GLU A 106 -26.17 -1.07 5.64
CA GLU A 106 -25.56 -2.08 4.76
C GLU A 106 -24.03 -2.09 4.86
N CYS A 107 -23.42 -0.91 4.73
CA CYS A 107 -21.97 -0.75 4.82
C CYS A 107 -21.47 -0.63 6.26
N ASP A 108 -22.37 -0.35 7.23
CA ASP A 108 -22.06 -0.16 8.66
C ASP A 108 -20.86 0.79 8.88
N MET A 109 -20.86 1.93 8.16
CA MET A 109 -19.73 2.84 8.15
C MET A 109 -19.61 3.57 9.48
N THR A 110 -18.41 3.55 10.06
CA THR A 110 -18.07 4.41 11.19
C THR A 110 -17.98 5.87 10.77
N GLU A 111 -18.12 6.80 11.73
CA GLU A 111 -17.99 8.23 11.47
C GLU A 111 -16.63 8.63 10.86
N TYR A 112 -15.56 7.91 11.20
CA TYR A 112 -14.24 8.14 10.61
C TYR A 112 -14.18 7.72 9.13
N GLU A 113 -14.81 6.60 8.76
CA GLU A 113 -14.87 6.15 7.37
C GLU A 113 -15.73 7.10 6.54
N LYS A 114 -16.84 7.58 7.10
CA LYS A 114 -17.67 8.62 6.49
C LYS A 114 -16.89 9.91 6.22
N ASP A 115 -16.17 10.43 7.22
CA ASP A 115 -15.31 11.62 7.06
C ASP A 115 -14.24 11.40 5.99
N PHE A 116 -13.61 10.22 5.98
CA PHE A 116 -12.62 9.84 4.96
C PHE A 116 -13.19 9.91 3.53
N PHE A 117 -14.42 9.44 3.33
CA PHE A 117 -15.11 9.44 2.04
C PHE A 117 -15.89 10.74 1.73
N GLY A 118 -15.95 11.68 2.69
CA GLY A 118 -16.75 12.90 2.58
C GLY A 118 -18.26 12.64 2.58
N ILE A 119 -18.72 11.67 3.37
CA ILE A 119 -20.13 11.29 3.52
C ILE A 119 -20.67 11.94 4.80
N GLY A 120 -21.49 12.98 4.65
CA GLY A 120 -22.01 13.81 5.75
C GLY A 120 -20.98 14.83 6.26
N MET A 121 -21.32 16.08 6.54
CA MET A 121 -22.62 16.78 6.56
C MET A 121 -23.13 17.23 5.19
#